data_AF-A0A2X2R8C0-F1
#
_entry.id   AF-A0A2X2R8C0-F1
#
_cell.length_a   1.000
_cell.length_b   1.000
_cell.length_c   1.000
_cell.angle_alpha   90.00
_cell.angle_beta   90.00
_cell.angle_gamma   90.00
#
_symmetry.space_group_name_H-M   'P 1'
#
loop_
_entity.id
_entity.type
_entity.pdbx_description
1 polymer ?
#
loop_
_entity_poly.entity_id
_entity_poly.type
_entity_poly.pdbx_seq_one_letter_code
_entity_poly.pdbx_strand_id
1 'polypeptide(L)'
;MEEQLQQVKEMVANMKQLFFLILVLPLLAMTPPNKEAKQRKVVEEYVHTLLDTDDEVIQNIAKKEDIVNIFPSFSFTKTYPTEETEGLVDFLLYVKRTLQGHRYKILNFKEGAKKLKKDKIIPPDSDRGNVYYIYDIDEDGVFFYASVVVDDNYKIISIAIVMCDHPQRLCFLYF
;
A
#
# COMPACT_ATOMS: atom_id res chain seq x y z
N MET A 1 15.07 28.05 -55.47
CA MET A 1 15.74 28.57 -54.25
C MET A 1 14.76 28.60 -53.08
N GLU A 2 13.53 29.08 -53.27
CA GLU A 2 12.48 29.12 -52.22
C GLU A 2 12.02 27.73 -51.74
N GLU A 3 11.90 26.75 -52.65
CA GLU A 3 11.47 25.39 -52.33
C GLU A 3 12.46 24.62 -51.43
N GLN A 4 13.76 24.81 -51.68
CA GLN A 4 14.85 24.26 -50.85
C GLN A 4 14.84 24.89 -49.44
N LEU A 5 14.57 26.20 -49.36
CA LEU A 5 14.47 26.91 -48.08
C LEU A 5 13.26 26.43 -47.26
N GLN A 6 12.15 26.10 -47.92
CA GLN A 6 10.96 25.58 -47.29
C GLN A 6 11.18 24.16 -46.73
N GLN A 7 11.81 23.27 -47.50
CA GLN A 7 12.16 21.91 -47.05
C GLN A 7 13.10 21.91 -45.83
N VAL A 8 14.08 22.82 -45.80
CA VAL A 8 15.00 22.95 -44.66
C VAL A 8 14.26 23.42 -43.40
N LYS A 9 13.29 24.34 -43.51
CA LYS A 9 12.50 24.81 -42.36
C LYS A 9 11.63 23.69 -41.77
N GLU A 10 10.99 22.88 -42.62
CA GLU A 10 10.19 21.72 -42.19
C GLU A 10 11.05 20.66 -41.52
N MET A 11 12.23 20.37 -42.08
CA MET A 11 13.17 19.42 -41.50
C MET A 11 13.66 19.87 -40.11
N VAL A 12 13.98 21.15 -39.95
CA VAL A 12 14.37 21.74 -38.65
C VAL A 12 13.22 21.71 -37.65
N ALA A 13 11.98 21.98 -38.08
CA ALA A 13 10.80 21.90 -37.22
C ALA A 13 10.55 20.47 -36.73
N ASN A 14 10.63 19.48 -37.64
CA ASN A 14 10.47 18.06 -37.31
C ASN A 14 11.58 17.55 -36.39
N MET A 15 12.84 17.96 -36.62
CA MET A 15 13.95 17.64 -35.73
C MET A 15 13.76 18.25 -34.34
N LYS A 16 13.32 19.51 -34.23
CA LYS A 16 13.02 20.14 -32.94
C LYS A 16 11.92 19.41 -32.19
N GLN A 17 10.87 18.96 -32.88
CA GLN A 17 9.78 18.19 -32.29
C GLN A 17 10.26 16.81 -31.81
N LEU A 18 11.13 16.14 -32.57
CA LEU A 18 11.76 14.87 -32.19
C LEU A 18 12.67 15.03 -30.98
N PHE A 19 13.50 16.08 -30.93
CA PHE A 19 14.32 16.39 -29.75
C PHE A 19 13.46 16.69 -28.51
N PHE A 20 12.34 17.39 -28.68
CA PHE A 20 11.41 17.66 -27.59
C PHE A 20 10.79 16.35 -27.04
N LEU A 21 10.40 15.42 -27.92
CA LEU A 21 9.89 14.11 -27.52
C LEU A 21 10.96 13.29 -26.78
N ILE A 22 12.18 13.21 -27.31
CA ILE A 22 13.26 12.41 -26.71
C ILE A 22 13.74 12.98 -25.36
N LEU A 23 13.71 14.30 -25.17
CA LEU A 23 14.16 14.91 -23.93
C LEU A 23 13.05 15.00 -22.88
N VAL A 24 11.82 15.35 -23.27
CA VAL A 24 10.74 15.60 -22.30
C VAL A 24 10.07 14.31 -21.84
N LEU A 25 9.96 13.27 -22.68
CA LEU A 25 9.34 11.99 -22.28
C LEU A 25 10.11 11.27 -21.16
N PRO A 26 11.46 11.16 -21.18
CA PRO A 26 12.21 10.60 -20.07
C PRO A 26 12.12 11.44 -18.80
N LEU A 27 12.08 12.77 -18.92
CA LEU A 27 11.91 13.68 -17.79
C LEU A 27 10.53 13.55 -17.13
N LEU A 28 9.47 13.30 -17.91
CA LEU A 28 8.14 12.97 -17.39
C LEU A 28 8.08 11.57 -16.75
N ALA A 29 8.88 10.61 -17.22
CA ALA A 29 9.04 9.30 -16.59
C ALA A 29 9.85 9.36 -15.28
N MET A 30 10.61 10.45 -15.05
CA MET A 30 11.35 10.74 -13.83
C MET A 30 10.56 11.62 -12.84
N THR A 31 9.23 11.59 -12.83
CA THR A 31 8.51 12.05 -11.63
C THR A 31 8.99 11.21 -10.45
N PRO A 32 9.53 11.83 -9.38
CA PRO A 32 9.81 11.11 -8.14
C PRO A 32 8.57 10.31 -7.78
N PRO A 33 8.69 9.04 -7.35
CA PRO A 33 7.51 8.24 -7.10
C PRO A 33 6.63 9.03 -6.12
N ASN A 34 5.40 9.34 -6.56
CA ASN A 34 4.41 10.03 -5.76
C ASN A 34 4.42 9.40 -4.36
N LYS A 35 4.36 10.19 -3.29
CA LYS A 35 4.32 9.71 -1.90
C LYS A 35 3.35 8.53 -1.75
N GLU A 36 2.18 8.63 -2.40
CA GLU A 36 1.18 7.55 -2.45
C GLU A 36 1.72 6.28 -3.12
N ALA A 37 2.46 6.38 -4.23
CA ALA A 37 3.04 5.23 -4.91
C ALA A 37 4.09 4.52 -4.04
N LYS A 38 4.91 5.28 -3.31
CA LYS A 38 5.89 4.69 -2.36
C LYS A 38 5.20 3.98 -1.20
N GLN A 39 4.21 4.63 -0.60
CA GLN A 39 3.43 4.02 0.49
C GLN A 39 2.66 2.79 0.01
N ARG A 40 2.05 2.82 -1.18
CA ARG A 40 1.41 1.65 -1.80
C ARG A 40 2.41 0.50 -1.95
N LYS A 41 3.63 0.79 -2.43
CA LYS A 41 4.69 -0.21 -2.56
C LYS A 41 5.09 -0.85 -1.23
N VAL A 42 5.14 -0.07 -0.14
CA VAL A 42 5.40 -0.61 1.21
C VAL A 42 4.34 -1.63 1.62
N VAL A 43 3.08 -1.38 1.31
CA VAL A 43 1.98 -2.32 1.59
C VAL A 43 2.07 -3.55 0.67
N GLU A 44 2.41 -3.38 -0.60
CA GLU A 44 2.63 -4.49 -1.54
C GLU A 44 3.75 -5.41 -1.06
N GLU A 45 4.89 -4.84 -0.64
CA GLU A 45 6.03 -5.57 -0.09
C GLU A 45 5.66 -6.30 1.22
N TYR A 46 4.88 -5.67 2.09
CA TYR A 46 4.33 -6.35 3.29
C TYR A 46 3.49 -7.58 2.93
N VAL A 47 2.49 -7.43 2.05
CA VAL A 47 1.59 -8.55 1.70
C VAL A 47 2.36 -9.66 1.00
N HIS A 48 3.28 -9.31 0.09
CA HIS A 48 4.15 -10.27 -0.57
C HIS A 48 5.01 -11.04 0.43
N THR A 49 5.65 -10.33 1.36
CA THR A 49 6.47 -10.95 2.41
C THR A 49 5.64 -11.88 3.28
N LEU A 50 4.40 -11.48 3.64
CA LEU A 50 3.49 -12.29 4.43
C LEU A 50 3.12 -13.61 3.74
N LEU A 51 2.83 -13.54 2.43
CA LEU A 51 2.45 -14.72 1.64
C LEU A 51 3.63 -15.68 1.42
N ASP A 52 4.85 -15.14 1.27
CA ASP A 52 6.07 -15.92 1.04
C ASP A 52 6.71 -16.48 2.31
N THR A 53 6.39 -15.92 3.48
CA THR A 53 6.96 -16.36 4.76
C THR A 53 6.25 -17.61 5.26
N ASP A 54 6.97 -18.69 5.54
CA ASP A 54 6.39 -19.94 6.07
C ASP A 54 5.55 -19.72 7.34
N ASP A 55 4.44 -20.45 7.47
CA ASP A 55 3.53 -20.35 8.62
C ASP A 55 4.26 -20.60 9.95
N GLU A 56 5.21 -21.53 9.98
CA GLU A 56 6.03 -21.83 11.16
C GLU A 56 6.87 -20.61 11.60
N VAL A 57 7.39 -19.83 10.65
CA VAL A 57 8.16 -18.61 10.95
C VAL A 57 7.23 -17.56 11.58
N ILE A 58 6.01 -17.42 11.08
CA ILE A 58 5.02 -16.48 11.64
C ILE A 58 4.56 -16.95 13.03
N GLN A 59 4.31 -18.24 13.22
CA GLN A 59 3.90 -18.84 14.51
C GLN A 59 4.96 -18.69 15.60
N ASN A 60 6.24 -18.66 15.22
CA ASN A 60 7.35 -18.54 16.16
C ASN A 60 7.68 -17.09 16.57
N ILE A 61 6.91 -16.10 16.11
CA ILE A 61 7.03 -14.72 16.57
C ILE A 61 6.65 -14.65 18.05
N ALA A 62 7.62 -14.31 18.89
CA ALA A 62 7.41 -14.20 20.34
C ALA A 62 7.47 -12.75 20.85
N LYS A 63 8.08 -11.86 20.08
CA LYS A 63 8.28 -10.45 20.43
C LYS A 63 8.29 -9.57 19.18
N LYS A 64 8.08 -8.27 19.38
CA LYS A 64 8.03 -7.27 18.29
C LYS A 64 9.29 -7.27 17.40
N GLU A 65 10.46 -7.57 17.97
CA GLU A 65 11.71 -7.59 17.20
C GLU A 65 11.68 -8.68 16.12
N ASP A 66 11.03 -9.81 16.38
CA ASP A 66 10.87 -10.89 15.40
C ASP A 66 9.98 -10.42 14.24
N ILE A 67 8.92 -9.65 14.55
CA ILE A 67 8.05 -9.03 13.55
C ILE A 67 8.84 -8.07 12.68
N VAL A 68 9.64 -7.18 13.26
CA VAL A 68 10.43 -6.20 12.50
C VAL A 68 11.49 -6.89 11.64
N ASN A 69 12.03 -8.04 12.07
CA ASN A 69 12.96 -8.83 11.27
C ASN A 69 12.30 -9.41 10.01
N ILE A 70 11.04 -9.85 10.12
CA ILE A 70 10.27 -10.37 8.98
C ILE A 70 9.70 -9.20 8.14
N PHE A 71 9.20 -8.15 8.79
CA PHE A 71 8.52 -7.00 8.20
C PHE A 71 9.20 -5.67 8.61
N PRO A 72 10.30 -5.28 7.95
CA PRO A 72 11.09 -4.09 8.33
C PRO A 72 10.36 -2.75 8.21
N SER A 73 9.23 -2.73 7.51
CA SER A 73 8.36 -1.56 7.37
C SER A 73 7.50 -1.29 8.60
N PHE A 74 7.35 -2.25 9.52
CA PHE A 74 6.56 -2.05 10.73
C PHE A 74 7.27 -1.08 11.69
N SER A 75 6.51 -0.16 12.27
CA SER A 75 6.99 0.80 13.25
C SER A 75 6.18 0.71 14.54
N PHE A 76 6.71 -0.05 15.49
CA PHE A 76 6.18 -0.16 16.84
C PHE A 76 6.62 1.05 17.67
N THR A 77 5.72 1.99 17.93
CA THR A 77 6.01 3.22 18.69
C THR A 77 5.67 3.08 20.17
N LYS A 78 4.88 2.07 20.54
CA LYS A 78 4.52 1.76 21.92
C LYS A 78 5.22 0.48 22.40
N THR A 79 5.33 0.34 23.72
CA THR A 79 5.59 -0.98 24.34
C THR A 79 4.37 -1.86 24.14
N TYR A 80 4.53 -2.90 23.33
CA TYR A 80 3.52 -3.93 23.09
C TYR A 80 3.63 -5.04 24.16
N PRO A 81 2.58 -5.32 24.95
CA PRO A 81 2.50 -6.50 25.80
C PRO A 81 2.57 -7.79 24.97
N THR A 82 3.02 -8.89 25.60
CA THR A 82 3.14 -10.20 24.94
C THR A 82 1.80 -10.71 24.41
N GLU A 83 0.70 -10.50 25.14
CA GLU A 83 -0.67 -10.89 24.73
C GLU A 83 -1.11 -10.19 23.42
N GLU A 84 -0.69 -8.95 23.21
CA GLU A 84 -0.97 -8.23 21.96
C GLU A 84 -0.13 -8.76 20.79
N THR A 85 0.99 -9.43 21.07
CA THR A 85 1.82 -10.09 20.05
C THR A 85 1.15 -11.37 19.54
N GLU A 86 0.56 -12.17 20.43
CA GLU A 86 -0.19 -13.38 20.05
C GLU A 86 -1.38 -13.03 19.13
N GLY A 87 -2.17 -12.02 19.51
CA GLY A 87 -3.28 -11.54 18.67
C GLY A 87 -2.83 -11.03 17.30
N LEU A 88 -1.65 -10.43 17.21
CA LEU A 88 -1.06 -9.99 15.95
C LEU A 88 -0.61 -11.17 15.07
N VAL A 89 -0.01 -12.21 15.67
CA VAL A 89 0.37 -13.45 14.97
C VAL A 89 -0.85 -14.14 14.37
N ASP A 90 -1.91 -14.31 15.17
CA ASP A 90 -3.18 -14.89 14.70
C ASP A 90 -3.78 -14.08 13.55
N PHE A 91 -3.73 -12.76 13.65
CA PHE A 91 -4.21 -11.87 12.61
C PHE A 91 -3.39 -11.98 11.32
N LEU A 92 -2.05 -12.02 11.40
CA LEU A 92 -1.18 -12.19 10.23
C LEU A 92 -1.46 -13.54 9.53
N LEU A 93 -1.57 -14.63 10.27
CA LEU A 93 -1.93 -15.94 9.73
C LEU A 93 -3.32 -15.95 9.09
N TYR A 94 -4.29 -15.28 9.70
CA TYR A 94 -5.62 -15.12 9.13
C TYR A 94 -5.60 -14.37 7.80
N VAL A 95 -4.88 -13.25 7.73
CA VAL A 95 -4.71 -12.48 6.49
C VAL A 95 -4.01 -13.33 5.43
N LYS A 96 -2.92 -14.01 5.78
CA LYS A 96 -2.19 -14.90 4.86
C LYS A 96 -3.11 -15.97 4.27
N ARG A 97 -3.82 -16.73 5.11
CA ARG A 97 -4.70 -17.82 4.68
C ARG A 97 -5.84 -17.33 3.79
N THR A 98 -6.37 -16.14 4.06
CA THR A 98 -7.43 -15.53 3.25
C THR A 98 -6.94 -15.15 1.86
N LEU A 99 -5.68 -14.71 1.73
CA LEU A 99 -5.10 -14.24 0.47
C LEU A 99 -4.30 -15.32 -0.28
N GLN A 100 -4.04 -16.47 0.35
CA GLN A 100 -3.19 -17.51 -0.21
C GLN A 100 -3.76 -18.04 -1.54
N GLY A 101 -2.98 -17.91 -2.61
CA GLY A 101 -3.39 -18.34 -3.95
C GLY A 101 -4.36 -17.39 -4.65
N HIS A 102 -4.74 -16.28 -4.03
CA HIS A 102 -5.59 -15.26 -4.62
C HIS A 102 -4.77 -14.14 -5.25
N ARG A 103 -5.30 -13.53 -6.30
CA ARG A 103 -4.75 -12.30 -6.87
C ARG A 103 -5.27 -11.10 -6.09
N TYR A 104 -4.37 -10.20 -5.70
CA TYR A 104 -4.73 -9.00 -4.96
C TYR A 104 -4.21 -7.72 -5.62
N LYS A 105 -4.83 -6.59 -5.25
CA LYS A 105 -4.35 -5.24 -5.57
C LYS A 105 -4.43 -4.36 -4.33
N ILE A 106 -3.42 -3.53 -4.13
CA ILE A 106 -3.47 -2.50 -3.08
C ILE A 106 -4.17 -1.25 -3.60
N LEU A 107 -5.27 -0.89 -2.93
CA LEU A 107 -6.06 0.31 -3.20
C LEU A 107 -5.69 1.42 -2.22
N ASN A 108 -5.61 2.66 -2.69
CA ASN A 108 -5.56 3.81 -1.80
C ASN A 108 -6.93 4.04 -1.12
N PHE A 109 -6.98 4.97 -0.17
CA PHE A 109 -8.21 5.26 0.57
C PHE A 109 -9.41 5.56 -0.34
N LYS A 110 -9.22 6.41 -1.35
CA LYS A 110 -10.29 6.82 -2.27
C LYS A 110 -10.83 5.66 -3.09
N GLU A 111 -9.94 4.82 -3.60
CA GLU A 111 -10.29 3.63 -4.38
C GLU A 111 -11.06 2.61 -3.51
N GLY A 112 -10.55 2.31 -2.32
CA GLY A 112 -11.18 1.37 -1.39
C GLY A 112 -12.51 1.86 -0.84
N ALA A 113 -12.59 3.13 -0.41
CA ALA A 113 -13.83 3.74 0.08
C ALA A 113 -14.94 3.73 -0.98
N LYS A 114 -14.60 3.91 -2.26
CA LYS A 114 -15.57 3.79 -3.36
C LYS A 114 -16.15 2.37 -3.47
N LYS A 115 -15.34 1.33 -3.24
CA LYS A 115 -15.81 -0.06 -3.24
C LYS A 115 -16.66 -0.33 -1.99
N LEU A 116 -16.14 -0.04 -0.80
CA LEU A 116 -16.84 -0.24 0.48
C LEU A 116 -18.20 0.48 0.57
N LYS A 117 -18.33 1.66 -0.05
CA LYS A 117 -19.60 2.37 -0.13
C LYS A 117 -20.69 1.58 -0.86
N LYS A 118 -20.34 0.77 -1.86
CA LYS A 118 -21.31 -0.12 -2.53
C LYS A 118 -21.87 -1.16 -1.56
N ASP A 119 -21.05 -1.57 -0.61
CA ASP A 119 -21.38 -2.54 0.45
C ASP A 119 -21.97 -1.87 1.71
N LYS A 120 -22.27 -0.55 1.62
CA LYS A 120 -22.80 0.28 2.72
C LYS A 120 -21.86 0.37 3.94
N ILE A 121 -20.56 0.17 3.72
CA ILE A 121 -19.52 0.32 4.75
C ILE A 121 -18.92 1.72 4.63
N ILE A 122 -18.84 2.43 5.76
CA ILE A 122 -18.13 3.71 5.87
C ILE A 122 -16.78 3.41 6.53
N PRO A 123 -15.66 3.48 5.79
CA PRO A 123 -14.37 3.23 6.40
C PRO A 123 -13.98 4.37 7.35
N PRO A 124 -13.30 4.06 8.48
CA PRO A 124 -12.66 5.08 9.29
C PRO A 124 -11.52 5.74 8.51
N ASP A 125 -11.32 7.02 8.74
CA ASP A 125 -10.11 7.73 8.31
C ASP A 125 -9.03 7.63 9.39
N SER A 126 -7.76 7.76 9.00
CA SER A 126 -6.64 7.77 9.95
C SER A 126 -6.13 9.20 10.14
N ASP A 127 -5.95 9.59 11.40
CA ASP A 127 -5.32 10.84 11.80
C ASP A 127 -3.78 10.79 11.80
N ARG A 128 -3.18 9.60 11.59
CA ARG A 128 -1.74 9.35 11.71
C ARG A 128 -1.04 8.97 10.42
N GLY A 129 -1.78 8.61 9.38
CA GLY A 129 -1.22 8.19 8.11
C GLY A 129 -2.26 7.98 7.03
N ASN A 130 -1.82 7.49 5.88
CA ASN A 130 -2.70 7.18 4.76
C ASN A 130 -3.16 5.72 4.85
N VAL A 131 -4.47 5.50 4.65
CA VAL A 131 -5.09 4.18 4.66
C VAL A 131 -5.01 3.52 3.29
N TYR A 132 -4.62 2.25 3.29
CA TYR A 132 -4.59 1.38 2.13
C TYR A 132 -5.40 0.11 2.41
N TYR A 133 -5.96 -0.45 1.34
CA TYR A 133 -6.79 -1.65 1.41
C TYR A 133 -6.25 -2.75 0.52
N ILE A 134 -6.33 -3.98 1.00
CA ILE A 134 -6.12 -5.17 0.19
C ILE A 134 -7.44 -5.49 -0.50
N TYR A 135 -7.45 -5.40 -1.83
CA TYR A 135 -8.59 -5.83 -2.65
C TYR A 135 -8.29 -7.19 -3.25
N ASP A 136 -9.10 -8.16 -2.88
CA ASP A 136 -9.09 -9.49 -3.44
C ASP A 136 -9.82 -9.45 -4.79
N ILE A 137 -9.07 -9.73 -5.85
CA ILE A 137 -9.59 -9.69 -7.23
C ILE A 137 -10.47 -10.90 -7.50
N ASP A 138 -10.16 -12.04 -6.88
CA ASP A 138 -10.84 -13.30 -7.14
C ASP A 138 -12.19 -13.36 -6.39
N GLU A 139 -12.27 -12.74 -5.22
CA GLU A 139 -13.52 -12.59 -4.43
C GLU A 139 -14.29 -11.27 -4.72
N ASP A 140 -13.77 -10.41 -5.60
CA ASP A 140 -14.28 -9.05 -5.87
C ASP A 140 -14.57 -8.23 -4.59
N GLY A 141 -13.72 -8.39 -3.57
CA GLY A 141 -13.97 -7.89 -2.22
C GLY A 141 -12.82 -7.05 -1.64
N VAL A 142 -13.14 -6.04 -0.84
CA VAL A 142 -12.13 -5.36 -0.01
C VAL A 142 -12.02 -6.08 1.32
N PHE A 143 -10.81 -6.49 1.68
CA PHE A 143 -10.54 -7.08 2.99
C PHE A 143 -10.47 -5.98 4.07
N PHE A 144 -11.64 -5.47 4.43
CA PHE A 144 -11.79 -4.25 5.24
C PHE A 144 -11.07 -4.31 6.59
N TYR A 145 -11.16 -5.44 7.31
CA TYR A 145 -10.52 -5.59 8.61
C TYR A 145 -8.99 -5.56 8.55
N ALA A 146 -8.40 -5.88 7.39
CA ALA A 146 -6.96 -5.85 7.11
C ALA A 146 -6.50 -4.56 6.43
N SER A 147 -7.14 -3.44 6.77
CA SER A 147 -6.71 -2.13 6.30
C SER A 147 -5.36 -1.75 6.90
N VAL A 148 -4.47 -1.21 6.08
CA VAL A 148 -3.10 -0.86 6.46
C VAL A 148 -2.95 0.65 6.51
N VAL A 149 -2.39 1.18 7.59
CA VAL A 149 -2.05 2.60 7.71
C VAL A 149 -0.55 2.78 7.57
N VAL A 150 -0.16 3.66 6.64
CA VAL A 150 1.24 4.01 6.38
C VAL A 150 1.49 5.48 6.70
N ASP A 151 2.50 5.74 7.52
CA ASP A 151 2.90 7.10 7.92
C ASP A 151 3.71 7.82 6.81
N ASP A 152 4.10 9.05 7.10
CA ASP A 152 4.87 9.90 6.19
C ASP A 152 6.32 9.44 5.97
N ASN A 153 6.83 8.57 6.85
CA ASN A 153 8.16 7.96 6.76
C ASN A 153 8.13 6.60 6.05
N TYR A 154 7.00 6.26 5.41
CA TYR A 154 6.80 4.98 4.72
C TYR A 154 6.86 3.78 5.67
N LYS A 155 6.38 3.95 6.91
CA LYS A 155 6.26 2.90 7.91
C LYS A 155 4.82 2.48 8.11
N ILE A 156 4.60 1.17 8.25
CA ILE A 156 3.32 0.59 8.62
C ILE A 156 3.14 0.80 10.12
N ILE A 157 2.09 1.52 10.49
CA ILE A 157 1.75 1.85 11.88
C ILE A 157 0.46 1.17 12.35
N SER A 158 -0.27 0.51 11.44
CA SER A 158 -1.43 -0.32 11.73
C SER A 158 -1.72 -1.25 10.56
N ILE A 159 -2.19 -2.47 10.83
CA ILE A 159 -2.70 -3.41 9.80
C ILE A 159 -4.12 -3.91 10.10
N ALA A 160 -4.77 -3.38 11.13
CA ALA A 160 -6.05 -3.90 11.61
C ALA A 160 -7.02 -2.78 11.99
N ILE A 161 -8.29 -2.99 11.64
CA ILE A 161 -9.42 -2.23 12.18
C ILE A 161 -10.12 -3.10 13.22
N VAL A 162 -10.36 -2.54 14.40
CA VAL A 162 -11.05 -3.19 15.53
C VAL A 162 -12.18 -2.29 16.06
N MET A 163 -12.89 -2.75 17.09
CA MET A 163 -13.85 -1.93 17.84
C MET A 163 -13.15 -1.33 19.06
N CYS A 164 -13.18 0.00 19.22
CA CYS A 164 -12.67 0.73 20.38
C CYS A 164 -13.80 1.47 21.11
N ASP A 165 -13.54 1.79 22.38
CA ASP A 165 -14.29 2.69 23.26
C ASP A 165 -15.77 2.32 23.55
N HIS A 166 -16.36 3.09 24.46
CA HIS A 166 -17.80 3.12 24.75
C HIS A 166 -18.33 4.54 24.49
N PRO A 167 -19.19 4.77 23.48
CA PRO A 167 -19.80 3.78 22.58
C PRO A 167 -18.78 3.17 21.61
N GLN A 168 -19.02 1.91 21.22
CA GLN A 168 -18.17 1.16 20.30
C GLN A 168 -18.07 1.86 18.94
N ARG A 169 -16.84 2.04 18.46
CA ARG A 169 -16.52 2.64 17.16
C ARG A 169 -15.42 1.86 16.47
N LEU A 170 -15.47 1.81 15.14
CA LEU A 170 -14.36 1.29 14.36
C LEU A 170 -13.14 2.21 14.49
N CYS A 171 -11.98 1.60 14.71
CA CYS A 171 -10.72 2.29 14.97
C CYS A 171 -9.54 1.47 14.45
N PHE A 172 -8.45 2.14 14.10
CA PHE A 172 -7.20 1.47 13.78
C PHE A 172 -6.45 1.06 15.04
N LEU A 173 -5.97 -0.18 15.06
CA LEU A 173 -5.06 -0.65 16.10
C LEU A 173 -3.63 -0.21 15.74
N TYR A 174 -3.14 0.82 16.42
CA TYR A 174 -1.80 1.36 16.16
C TYR A 174 -0.72 0.68 17.02
N PHE A 175 0.45 0.48 16.41
CA PHE A 175 1.66 -0.08 17.02
C PHE A 175 2.56 0.94 17.74
#